data_AF-A0A075KA47-F1
#
_entry.id   AF-A0A075KA47-F1
#
_cell.length_a   1.000
_cell.length_b   1.000
_cell.length_c   1.000
_cell.angle_alpha   90.00
_cell.angle_beta   90.00
_cell.angle_gamma   90.00
#
_symmetry.space_group_name_H-M   'P 1'
#
loop_
_entity.id
_entity.type
_entity.pdbx_description
1 polymer ?
#
loop_
_entity_poly.entity_id
_entity_poly.type
_entity_poly.pdbx_seq_one_letter_code
_entity_poly.pdbx_strand_id
1 'polypeptide(L)'
;MSYTTRNGQPQGITYYFTNKIREAMIAEIIAINGYAEHIANSNMEEINAAWKSIMGDEKKHYGMFLTLLRAYDPNQYEKYQEDKCLKYGPKTPMQTYKPSYDTQIILNNLRQDIKGELEAVILYEQEFADIPCDDIRRVFYTIATEEKGHLEHLTQLLLKYDTDKYGSLD
;
A
#
# COMPACT_ATOMS: atom_id res chain seq x y z
N MET A 1 16.44 -6.67 -25.58
CA MET A 1 17.01 -7.96 -25.13
C MET A 1 16.39 -9.06 -25.96
N SER A 2 17.18 -9.91 -26.62
CA SER A 2 16.70 -11.06 -27.42
C SER A 2 16.57 -12.27 -26.50
N TYR A 3 15.34 -12.75 -26.30
CA TYR A 3 14.99 -13.89 -25.43
C TYR A 3 15.03 -15.24 -26.18
N THR A 4 15.67 -15.28 -27.35
CA THR A 4 15.80 -16.49 -28.17
C THR A 4 17.26 -16.71 -28.58
N THR A 5 17.76 -17.94 -28.36
CA THR A 5 18.94 -18.45 -29.05
C THR A 5 18.55 -19.01 -30.41
N ARG A 6 19.55 -19.34 -31.24
CA ARG A 6 19.40 -19.82 -32.64
C ARG A 6 18.41 -20.98 -32.84
N ASN A 7 18.03 -21.68 -31.77
CA ASN A 7 17.10 -22.83 -31.77
C ASN A 7 15.76 -22.57 -31.04
N GLY A 8 15.40 -21.30 -30.79
CA GLY A 8 14.01 -20.90 -30.56
C GLY A 8 13.32 -21.38 -29.27
N GLN A 9 14.03 -21.95 -28.29
CA GLN A 9 13.42 -22.23 -26.98
C GLN A 9 13.55 -21.01 -26.06
N PRO A 10 12.43 -20.44 -25.57
CA PRO A 10 12.47 -19.42 -24.53
C PRO A 10 13.00 -20.04 -23.24
N GLN A 11 14.13 -19.54 -22.75
CA GLN A 11 14.68 -19.90 -21.44
C GLN A 11 14.50 -18.78 -20.40
N GLY A 12 13.77 -17.71 -20.75
CA GLY A 12 13.48 -16.61 -19.84
C GLY A 12 12.08 -16.72 -19.25
N ILE A 13 11.92 -16.32 -17.99
CA ILE A 13 10.61 -15.99 -17.42
C ILE A 13 10.13 -14.72 -18.14
N THR A 14 8.94 -14.76 -18.73
CA THR A 14 8.27 -13.56 -19.26
C THR A 14 7.97 -12.62 -18.09
N TYR A 15 8.78 -11.59 -17.92
CA TYR A 15 8.74 -10.71 -16.75
C TYR A 15 8.05 -9.38 -17.08
N TYR A 16 6.82 -9.19 -16.60
CA TYR A 16 6.06 -7.94 -16.74
C TYR A 16 6.05 -7.19 -15.40
N PHE A 17 7.15 -6.48 -15.11
CA PHE A 17 7.29 -5.67 -13.90
C PHE A 17 6.20 -4.60 -13.72
N THR A 18 5.54 -4.19 -14.80
CA THR A 18 4.37 -3.29 -14.72
C THR A 18 3.18 -3.94 -14.02
N ASN A 19 3.02 -5.28 -14.07
CA ASN A 19 2.02 -5.98 -13.26
C ASN A 19 2.40 -6.03 -11.79
N LYS A 20 3.69 -6.09 -11.49
CA LYS A 20 4.20 -6.04 -10.10
C LYS A 20 3.97 -4.68 -9.46
N ILE A 21 4.14 -3.61 -10.24
CA ILE A 21 3.72 -2.26 -9.82
C ILE A 21 2.20 -2.22 -9.57
N ARG A 22 1.37 -2.90 -10.38
CA ARG A 22 -0.09 -2.96 -10.15
C ARG A 22 -0.46 -3.75 -8.90
N GLU A 23 0.21 -4.88 -8.64
CA GLU A 23 0.04 -5.65 -7.41
C GLU A 23 0.32 -4.78 -6.19
N ALA A 24 1.40 -4.00 -6.23
CA ALA A 24 1.71 -3.04 -5.18
C ALA A 24 0.63 -1.96 -5.03
N MET A 25 0.19 -1.34 -6.13
CA MET A 25 -0.93 -0.37 -6.09
C MET A 25 -2.22 -0.95 -5.48
N ILE A 26 -2.51 -2.23 -5.70
CA ILE A 26 -3.66 -2.91 -5.09
C ILE A 26 -3.47 -3.03 -3.57
N ALA A 27 -2.28 -3.42 -3.12
CA ALA A 27 -1.95 -3.49 -1.70
C ALA A 27 -2.13 -2.14 -1.01
N GLU A 28 -1.63 -1.06 -1.62
CA GLU A 28 -1.82 0.31 -1.11
C GLU A 28 -3.31 0.71 -0.99
N ILE A 29 -4.14 0.38 -2.00
CA ILE A 29 -5.58 0.67 -1.93
C ILE A 29 -6.25 -0.11 -0.81
N ILE A 30 -5.87 -1.37 -0.60
CA ILE A 30 -6.39 -2.20 0.49
C ILE A 30 -6.04 -1.56 1.84
N ALA A 31 -4.78 -1.15 2.03
CA ALA A 31 -4.33 -0.49 3.27
C ALA A 31 -5.06 0.84 3.50
N ILE A 32 -5.13 1.72 2.49
CA ILE A 32 -5.85 3.01 2.56
C ILE A 32 -7.31 2.80 2.99
N ASN A 33 -7.99 1.81 2.42
CA ASN A 33 -9.38 1.54 2.73
C ASN A 33 -9.55 0.93 4.13
N GLY A 34 -8.66 0.03 4.54
CA GLY A 34 -8.63 -0.53 5.89
C GLY A 34 -8.49 0.55 6.95
N TYR A 35 -7.48 1.42 6.82
CA TYR A 35 -7.30 2.56 7.72
C TYR A 35 -8.50 3.52 7.71
N ALA A 36 -9.05 3.82 6.53
CA ALA A 36 -10.23 4.69 6.43
C ALA A 36 -11.45 4.10 7.15
N GLU A 37 -11.68 2.79 7.03
CA GLU A 37 -12.74 2.08 7.73
C GLU A 37 -12.54 2.11 9.25
N HIS A 38 -11.31 1.84 9.70
CA HIS A 38 -10.95 1.85 11.12
C HIS A 38 -11.13 3.25 11.75
N ILE A 39 -10.63 4.30 11.08
CA ILE A 39 -10.81 5.70 11.52
C ILE A 39 -12.30 6.07 11.55
N ALA A 40 -13.07 5.66 10.54
CA ALA A 40 -14.48 5.97 10.47
C ALA A 40 -15.29 5.30 11.58
N ASN A 41 -14.79 4.19 12.16
CA ASN A 41 -15.49 3.43 13.18
C ASN A 41 -14.83 3.48 14.55
N SER A 42 -13.91 4.41 14.80
CA SER A 42 -13.23 4.58 16.10
C SER A 42 -13.38 5.99 16.64
N ASN A 43 -13.52 6.11 17.96
CA ASN A 43 -13.48 7.39 18.69
C ASN A 43 -12.19 7.56 19.52
N MET A 44 -11.20 6.66 19.39
CA MET A 44 -9.92 6.76 20.09
C MET A 44 -9.00 7.73 19.37
N GLU A 45 -8.88 8.96 19.88
CA GLU A 45 -8.14 10.06 19.23
C GLU A 45 -6.68 9.70 18.91
N GLU A 46 -5.97 9.06 19.85
CA GLU A 46 -4.56 8.69 19.68
C GLU A 46 -4.37 7.66 18.55
N ILE A 47 -5.17 6.59 18.56
CA ILE A 47 -5.12 5.55 17.52
C ILE A 47 -5.55 6.13 16.16
N ASN A 48 -6.58 6.97 16.15
CA ASN A 48 -7.04 7.65 14.94
C ASN A 48 -5.98 8.61 14.36
N ALA A 49 -5.15 9.22 15.21
CA ALA A 49 -4.04 10.05 14.75
C ALA A 49 -2.96 9.20 14.05
N ALA A 50 -2.62 8.05 14.63
CA ALA A 50 -1.68 7.11 14.02
C ALA A 50 -2.19 6.57 12.67
N TRP A 51 -3.41 6.04 12.64
CA TRP A 51 -4.02 5.57 11.39
C TRP A 51 -4.13 6.65 10.32
N LYS A 52 -4.42 7.91 10.70
CA LYS A 52 -4.45 9.03 9.74
C LYS A 52 -3.07 9.35 9.17
N SER A 53 -2.03 9.25 9.99
CA SER A 53 -0.65 9.46 9.55
C SER A 53 -0.28 8.38 8.53
N ILE A 54 -0.41 7.11 8.92
CA ILE A 54 -0.05 5.95 8.09
C ILE A 54 -0.86 5.94 6.79
N MET A 55 -2.19 6.12 6.84
CA MET A 55 -3.02 6.26 5.63
C MET A 55 -2.55 7.42 4.70
N GLY A 56 -1.94 8.46 5.26
CA GLY A 56 -1.33 9.53 4.50
C GLY A 56 -0.12 9.06 3.70
N ASP A 57 0.72 8.23 4.33
CA ASP A 57 1.88 7.60 3.73
C ASP A 57 1.45 6.58 2.65
N GLU A 58 0.43 5.75 2.89
CA GLU A 58 -0.09 4.81 1.86
C GLU A 58 -0.63 5.52 0.61
N LYS A 59 -1.27 6.70 0.79
CA LYS A 59 -1.69 7.52 -0.36
C LYS A 59 -0.50 8.04 -1.16
N LYS A 60 0.60 8.37 -0.49
CA LYS A 60 1.86 8.78 -1.14
C LYS A 60 2.49 7.58 -1.84
N HIS A 61 2.53 6.39 -1.22
CA HIS A 61 3.02 5.14 -1.83
C HIS A 61 2.26 4.79 -3.11
N TYR A 62 0.92 4.81 -3.07
CA TYR A 62 0.08 4.63 -4.26
C TYR A 62 0.45 5.63 -5.37
N GLY A 63 0.66 6.90 -5.02
CA GLY A 63 1.10 7.93 -5.97
C GLY A 63 2.47 7.66 -6.59
N MET A 64 3.42 7.15 -5.80
CA MET A 64 4.75 6.75 -6.27
C MET A 64 4.65 5.59 -7.28
N PHE A 65 3.91 4.53 -6.96
CA PHE A 65 3.70 3.41 -7.86
C PHE A 65 2.95 3.80 -9.14
N LEU A 66 1.89 4.61 -9.05
CA LEU A 66 1.17 5.09 -10.23
C LEU A 66 2.07 5.93 -11.16
N THR A 67 2.98 6.72 -10.57
CA THR A 67 3.96 7.50 -11.33
C THR A 67 4.94 6.59 -12.06
N LEU A 68 5.46 5.55 -11.40
CA LEU A 68 6.28 4.53 -12.06
C LEU A 68 5.52 3.80 -13.16
N LEU A 69 4.29 3.36 -12.90
CA LEU A 69 3.50 2.63 -13.89
C LEU A 69 3.32 3.46 -15.17
N ARG A 70 3.05 4.77 -15.03
CA ARG A 70 2.95 5.70 -16.16
C ARG A 70 4.27 5.94 -16.89
N ALA A 71 5.41 5.82 -16.21
CA ALA A 71 6.72 5.92 -16.86
C ALA A 71 7.05 4.68 -17.70
N TYR A 72 6.52 3.52 -17.33
CA TYR A 72 6.89 2.22 -17.89
C TYR A 72 5.80 1.51 -18.70
N ASP A 73 4.57 1.99 -18.66
CA ASP A 73 3.45 1.54 -19.48
C ASP A 73 2.92 2.70 -20.35
N PRO A 74 3.36 2.79 -21.62
CA PRO A 74 2.96 3.87 -22.52
C PRO A 74 1.44 3.95 -22.74
N ASN A 75 0.74 2.81 -22.74
CA ASN A 75 -0.72 2.78 -22.91
C ASN A 75 -1.41 3.35 -21.65
N GLN A 76 -0.92 3.00 -20.45
CA GLN A 76 -1.41 3.60 -19.21
C GLN A 76 -1.18 5.11 -19.18
N TYR A 77 -0.04 5.58 -19.70
CA TYR A 77 0.27 7.00 -19.80
C TYR A 77 -0.63 7.72 -20.81
N GLU A 78 -0.89 7.14 -21.97
CA GLU A 78 -1.83 7.67 -22.96
C GLU A 78 -3.22 7.86 -22.34
N LYS A 79 -3.74 6.85 -21.62
CA LYS A 79 -5.01 6.97 -20.89
C LYS A 79 -5.00 8.06 -19.83
N TYR A 80 -3.88 8.26 -19.14
CA TYR A 80 -3.74 9.39 -18.24
C TYR A 80 -3.83 10.75 -18.96
N GLN A 81 -3.24 10.89 -20.15
CA GLN A 81 -3.31 12.14 -20.92
C GLN A 81 -4.71 12.43 -21.46
N GLU A 82 -5.41 11.40 -21.93
CA GLU A 82 -6.82 11.47 -22.34
C GLU A 82 -7.69 11.98 -21.18
N ASP A 83 -7.59 11.34 -20.01
CA ASP A 83 -8.40 11.67 -18.83
C ASP A 83 -8.04 13.02 -18.22
N LYS A 84 -6.77 13.42 -18.23
CA LYS A 84 -6.32 14.72 -17.70
C LYS A 84 -6.99 15.91 -18.41
N CYS A 85 -7.36 15.73 -19.67
CA CYS A 85 -8.05 16.74 -20.46
C CYS A 85 -9.56 16.81 -20.16
N LEU A 86 -10.12 15.83 -19.43
CA LEU A 86 -11.51 15.82 -19.03
C LEU A 86 -11.74 16.79 -17.88
N LYS A 87 -12.71 17.69 -18.05
CA LYS A 87 -13.20 18.54 -16.98
C LYS A 87 -14.31 17.81 -16.25
N TYR A 88 -14.01 17.27 -15.07
CA TYR A 88 -15.06 16.82 -14.17
C TYR A 88 -15.89 18.03 -13.70
N GLY A 89 -17.19 17.81 -13.50
CA GLY A 89 -18.12 18.84 -13.04
C GLY A 89 -17.75 19.41 -11.66
N PRO A 90 -18.52 20.38 -11.15
CA PRO A 90 -18.26 20.96 -9.84
C PRO A 90 -18.31 19.87 -8.76
N LYS A 91 -17.39 19.97 -7.78
CA LYS A 91 -17.33 19.06 -6.63
C LYS A 91 -18.64 19.14 -5.85
N THR A 92 -19.40 18.06 -5.82
CA THR A 92 -20.53 17.90 -4.91
C THR A 92 -20.04 17.50 -3.52
N PRO A 93 -20.78 17.83 -2.45
CA PRO A 93 -20.47 17.34 -1.11
C PRO A 93 -20.44 15.81 -1.09
N MET A 94 -19.45 15.24 -0.42
CA MET A 94 -19.38 13.80 -0.19
C MET A 94 -20.53 13.39 0.72
N GLN A 95 -21.08 12.19 0.54
CA GLN A 95 -22.09 11.63 1.44
C GLN A 95 -21.54 11.54 2.86
N THR A 96 -22.36 11.92 3.84
CA THR A 96 -22.03 11.78 5.27
C THR A 96 -22.11 10.31 5.69
N TYR A 97 -21.04 9.80 6.30
CA TYR A 97 -21.03 8.49 6.94
C TYR A 97 -21.51 8.57 8.40
N LYS A 98 -22.31 7.60 8.85
CA LYS A 98 -22.72 7.47 10.25
C LYS A 98 -21.95 6.31 10.89
N PRO A 99 -21.05 6.60 11.86
CA PRO A 99 -20.22 5.57 12.47
C PRO A 99 -21.00 4.67 13.43
N SER A 100 -20.57 3.42 13.56
CA SER A 100 -21.07 2.46 14.54
C SER A 100 -19.97 2.12 15.55
N TYR A 101 -19.92 2.87 16.65
CA TYR A 101 -18.87 2.70 17.66
C TYR A 101 -19.08 1.51 18.59
N ASP A 102 -20.32 1.02 18.73
CA ASP A 102 -20.66 -0.07 19.65
C ASP A 102 -20.15 -1.45 19.17
N THR A 103 -19.71 -1.55 17.91
CA THR A 103 -19.20 -2.77 17.28
C THR A 103 -17.67 -2.77 17.15
N GLN A 104 -16.99 -1.84 17.82
CA GLN A 104 -15.54 -1.68 17.72
C GLN A 104 -14.78 -2.88 18.28
N ILE A 105 -13.80 -3.37 17.51
CA ILE A 105 -12.81 -4.34 17.97
C ILE A 105 -11.40 -3.78 17.69
N ILE A 106 -11.06 -2.69 18.37
CA ILE A 106 -9.86 -1.87 18.09
C ILE A 106 -8.56 -2.69 18.07
N LEU A 107 -8.37 -3.61 19.03
CA LEU A 107 -7.18 -4.45 19.06
C LEU A 107 -7.12 -5.42 17.86
N ASN A 108 -8.26 -5.87 17.35
CA ASN A 108 -8.28 -6.69 16.12
C ASN A 108 -7.95 -5.85 14.90
N ASN A 109 -8.43 -4.60 14.84
CA ASN A 109 -8.11 -3.68 13.76
C ASN A 109 -6.61 -3.39 13.73
N LEU A 110 -5.98 -3.09 14.88
CA LEU A 110 -4.52 -2.93 14.97
C LEU A 110 -3.75 -4.17 14.51
N ARG A 111 -4.18 -5.38 14.92
CA ARG A 111 -3.54 -6.63 14.47
C ARG A 111 -3.73 -6.87 12.98
N GLN A 112 -4.90 -6.50 12.43
CA GLN A 112 -5.19 -6.60 11.01
C GLN A 112 -4.32 -5.64 10.19
N ASP A 113 -4.10 -4.42 10.70
CA ASP A 113 -3.22 -3.44 10.08
C ASP A 113 -1.76 -3.90 10.13
N ILE A 114 -1.28 -4.37 11.29
CA ILE A 114 0.04 -5.00 11.47
C ILE A 114 0.26 -6.15 10.47
N LYS A 115 -0.75 -7.00 10.28
CA LYS A 115 -0.71 -8.07 9.28
C LYS A 115 -0.57 -7.51 7.86
N GLY A 116 -1.32 -6.45 7.54
CA GLY A 116 -1.24 -5.75 6.26
C GLY A 116 0.16 -5.21 5.97
N GLU A 117 0.78 -4.55 6.95
CA GLU A 117 2.15 -4.03 6.83
C GLU A 117 3.17 -5.15 6.57
N LEU A 118 3.04 -6.28 7.27
CA LEU A 118 3.90 -7.46 7.03
C LEU A 118 3.71 -8.03 5.62
N GLU A 119 2.46 -8.13 5.14
CA GLU A 119 2.16 -8.61 3.79
C GLU A 119 2.74 -7.66 2.72
N ALA A 120 2.68 -6.34 2.94
CA ALA A 120 3.27 -5.33 2.07
C ALA A 120 4.80 -5.44 2.03
N VAL A 121 5.48 -5.55 3.18
CA VAL A 121 6.94 -5.76 3.24
C VAL A 121 7.35 -7.01 2.48
N ILE A 122 6.68 -8.14 2.71
CA ILE A 122 6.98 -9.41 2.03
C ILE A 122 6.83 -9.25 0.52
N LEU A 123 5.72 -8.65 0.07
CA LEU A 123 5.48 -8.40 -1.34
C LEU A 123 6.60 -7.52 -1.94
N TYR A 124 6.90 -6.39 -1.31
CA TYR A 124 7.80 -5.40 -1.87
C TYR A 124 9.27 -5.84 -1.87
N GLU A 125 9.71 -6.59 -0.86
CA GLU A 125 11.04 -7.19 -0.85
C GLU A 125 11.19 -8.29 -1.92
N GLN A 126 10.15 -9.08 -2.15
CA GLN A 126 10.13 -10.08 -3.23
C GLN A 126 10.21 -9.39 -4.59
N GLU A 127 9.39 -8.36 -4.84
CA GLU A 127 9.43 -7.62 -6.09
C GLU A 127 10.75 -6.88 -6.29
N PHE A 128 11.33 -6.31 -5.23
CA PHE A 128 12.66 -5.70 -5.29
C PHE A 128 13.75 -6.68 -5.76
N ALA A 129 13.67 -7.94 -5.36
CA ALA A 129 14.63 -8.97 -5.74
C ALA A 129 14.46 -9.41 -7.22
N ASP A 130 13.22 -9.41 -7.70
CA ASP A 130 12.88 -9.89 -9.04
C ASP A 130 13.00 -8.81 -10.14
N ILE A 131 12.78 -7.53 -9.80
CA ILE A 131 12.79 -6.43 -10.76
C ILE A 131 14.23 -6.00 -11.10
N PRO A 132 14.64 -5.96 -12.39
CA PRO A 132 16.00 -5.56 -12.77
C PRO A 132 16.21 -4.04 -12.88
N CYS A 133 15.14 -3.24 -12.88
CA CYS A 133 15.18 -1.79 -13.09
C CYS A 133 15.47 -1.03 -11.79
N ASP A 134 16.62 -0.37 -11.69
CA ASP A 134 17.11 0.24 -10.44
C ASP A 134 16.20 1.33 -9.86
N ASP A 135 15.56 2.13 -10.69
CA ASP A 135 14.63 3.18 -10.25
C ASP A 135 13.34 2.59 -9.66
N ILE A 136 12.81 1.53 -10.27
CA ILE A 136 11.68 0.77 -9.73
C ILE A 136 12.08 0.10 -8.42
N ARG A 137 13.21 -0.61 -8.40
CA ARG A 137 13.75 -1.25 -7.19
C ARG A 137 13.90 -0.26 -6.04
N ARG A 138 14.43 0.93 -6.30
CA ARG A 138 14.58 1.98 -5.28
C ARG A 138 13.24 2.38 -4.67
N VAL A 139 12.19 2.51 -5.47
CA VAL A 139 10.85 2.83 -4.95
C VAL A 139 10.32 1.71 -4.08
N PHE A 140 10.38 0.45 -4.54
CA PHE A 140 9.97 -0.70 -3.72
C PHE A 140 10.75 -0.79 -2.40
N TYR A 141 12.07 -0.59 -2.45
CA TYR A 141 12.90 -0.59 -1.24
C TYR A 141 12.55 0.56 -0.27
N THR A 142 12.34 1.76 -0.78
CA THR A 142 11.94 2.91 0.03
C THR A 142 10.61 2.64 0.73
N ILE A 143 9.61 2.19 -0.01
CA ILE A 143 8.27 1.91 0.53
C ILE A 143 8.34 0.76 1.54
N ALA A 144 8.99 -0.36 1.22
CA ALA A 144 9.20 -1.46 2.17
C ALA A 144 9.90 -1.04 3.47
N THR A 145 10.71 0.02 3.43
CA THR A 145 11.34 0.57 4.64
C THR A 145 10.35 1.44 5.43
N GLU A 146 9.49 2.22 4.76
CA GLU A 146 8.41 2.98 5.38
C GLU A 146 7.39 2.02 6.06
N GLU A 147 7.01 0.91 5.43
CA GLU A 147 6.08 -0.10 6.02
C GLU A 147 6.63 -0.78 7.27
N LYS A 148 7.94 -1.01 7.34
CA LYS A 148 8.58 -1.49 8.57
C LYS A 148 8.41 -0.48 9.70
N GLY A 149 8.44 0.82 9.39
CA GLY A 149 8.14 1.88 10.35
C GLY A 149 6.69 1.87 10.80
N HIS A 150 5.74 1.67 9.89
CA HIS A 150 4.31 1.53 10.20
C HIS A 150 4.05 0.35 11.12
N LEU A 151 4.62 -0.82 10.80
CA LEU A 151 4.59 -2.03 11.62
C LEU A 151 5.01 -1.77 13.06
N GLU A 152 6.17 -1.13 13.26
CA GLU A 152 6.68 -0.84 14.60
C GLU A 152 5.76 0.15 15.34
N HIS A 153 5.28 1.20 14.66
CA HIS A 153 4.37 2.17 15.26
C HIS A 153 3.07 1.51 15.75
N LEU A 154 2.44 0.68 14.91
CA LEU A 154 1.21 -0.04 15.25
C LEU A 154 1.45 -1.05 16.37
N THR A 155 2.61 -1.72 16.37
CA THR A 155 2.99 -2.67 17.42
C THR A 155 3.12 -1.96 18.77
N GLN A 156 3.71 -0.77 18.83
CA GLN A 156 3.77 0.02 20.05
C GLN A 156 2.38 0.41 20.57
N LEU A 157 1.45 0.77 19.67
CA LEU A 157 0.06 1.04 20.05
C LEU A 157 -0.63 -0.23 20.56
N LEU A 158 -0.40 -1.37 19.92
CA LEU A 158 -0.95 -2.66 20.35
C LEU A 158 -0.47 -3.00 21.77
N LEU A 159 0.84 -2.94 22.03
CA LEU A 159 1.40 -3.23 23.37
C LEU A 159 0.90 -2.26 24.44
N LYS A 160 0.69 -0.99 24.08
CA LYS A 160 0.17 0.02 25.00
C LYS A 160 -1.27 -0.26 25.46
N TYR A 161 -2.12 -0.79 24.58
CA TYR A 161 -3.57 -0.93 24.84
C TYR A 161 -4.02 -2.37 25.08
N ASP A 162 -3.25 -3.36 24.67
CA ASP A 162 -3.51 -4.75 24.98
C ASP A 162 -2.98 -5.09 26.38
N THR A 163 -3.85 -5.59 27.24
CA THR A 163 -3.44 -5.98 28.60
C THR A 163 -2.71 -7.31 28.62
N ASP A 164 -2.85 -8.11 27.56
CA ASP A 164 -2.17 -9.40 27.44
C ASP A 164 -0.74 -9.21 26.95
N LYS A 165 0.19 -9.95 27.56
CA LYS A 165 1.62 -9.84 27.22
C LYS A 165 1.95 -10.60 25.95
N TYR A 166 2.69 -9.96 25.06
CA TYR A 166 3.29 -10.59 23.87
C TYR A 166 4.69 -11.14 24.18
N GLY A 167 4.78 -12.00 25.20
CA GLY A 167 6.05 -12.61 25.61
C GLY A 167 6.99 -11.63 26.29
N SER A 168 8.18 -11.43 25.71
CA SER A 168 9.20 -10.48 26.20
C SER A 168 9.03 -9.06 25.67
N LEU A 169 7.97 -8.81 24.90
CA LEU A 169 7.58 -7.47 24.49
C LEU A 169 6.74 -6.88 25.63
N ASP A 170 7.26 -5.82 26.25
CA ASP A 170 6.57 -5.03 27.28
C ASP A 170 5.95 -3.77 26.64
#